data_AF-A0A3D2VQY3-F1
#
_entry.id   AF-A0A3D2VQY3-F1
#
_cell.length_a   1.000
_cell.length_b   1.000
_cell.length_c   1.000
_cell.angle_alpha   90.00
_cell.angle_beta   90.00
_cell.angle_gamma   90.00
#
_symmetry.space_group_name_H-M   'P 1'
#
loop_
_entity.id
_entity.type
_entity.pdbx_description
1 polymer ?
#
loop_
_entity_poly.entity_id
_entity_poly.type
_entity_poly.pdbx_seq_one_letter_code
_entity_poly.pdbx_strand_id
1 'polypeptide(L)'
;MLPYGKIEVAPTKPLANQRDLALAYSPGVAAACEAIVEDPREVSTVTARGNLVAVITNGTAVLGLGDIGPLAAKPVMEGKGVLFKKFAGVDVFDIEISERDPDKLVEIIAGLEPTFGGINL
;
A
#
# COMPACT_ATOMS: atom_id res chain seq x y z
N MET A 1 -1.09 25.33 -0.71
CA MET A 1 -2.06 24.66 -1.59
C MET A 1 -2.10 23.21 -1.17
N LEU A 2 -3.28 22.60 -0.98
CA LEU A 2 -3.35 21.17 -0.68
C LEU A 2 -2.89 20.36 -1.91
N PRO A 3 -2.27 19.19 -1.73
CA PRO A 3 -1.89 18.32 -2.85
C PRO A 3 -3.12 17.85 -3.63
N TYR A 4 -2.92 17.51 -4.90
CA TYR A 4 -3.94 16.87 -5.73
C TYR A 4 -4.16 15.42 -5.30
N GLY A 5 -5.33 14.86 -5.64
CA GLY A 5 -5.72 13.50 -5.26
C GLY A 5 -6.49 13.46 -3.94
N LYS A 6 -6.85 12.25 -3.52
CA LYS A 6 -7.68 12.03 -2.31
C LYS A 6 -6.91 11.41 -1.15
N ILE A 7 -5.65 11.06 -1.36
CA ILE A 7 -4.80 10.31 -0.42
C ILE A 7 -3.45 11.01 -0.24
N GLU A 8 -2.84 10.81 0.93
CA GLU A 8 -1.49 11.27 1.25
C GLU A 8 -0.77 10.22 2.10
N VAL A 9 0.56 10.29 2.14
CA VAL A 9 1.39 9.49 3.07
C VAL A 9 1.81 10.39 4.22
N ALA A 10 1.41 10.02 5.43
CA ALA A 10 1.75 10.75 6.65
C ALA A 10 2.57 9.85 7.60
N PRO A 11 3.74 10.30 8.09
CA PRO A 11 4.49 9.57 9.11
C PRO A 11 3.67 9.41 10.40
N THR A 12 3.70 8.20 10.98
CA THR A 12 2.98 7.90 12.24
C THR A 12 3.85 8.06 13.48
N LYS A 13 5.17 8.18 13.31
CA LYS A 13 6.15 8.33 14.41
C LYS A 13 6.82 9.71 14.31
N PRO A 14 7.20 10.31 15.45
CA PRO A 14 7.95 11.57 15.45
C PRO A 14 9.26 11.45 14.66
N LEU A 15 9.71 12.57 14.10
CA LEU A 15 11.01 12.73 13.45
C LEU A 15 11.67 14.03 13.94
N ALA A 16 11.54 14.33 15.23
CA ALA A 16 11.83 15.66 15.79
C ALA A 16 13.28 15.81 16.27
N ASN A 17 13.99 14.69 16.49
CA ASN A 17 15.34 14.68 17.04
C ASN A 17 16.19 13.56 16.45
N GLN A 18 17.48 13.54 16.81
CA GLN A 18 18.43 12.56 16.30
C GLN A 18 18.06 11.11 16.65
N ARG A 19 17.51 10.88 17.85
CA ARG A 19 17.07 9.54 18.26
C ARG A 19 15.90 9.06 17.41
N ASP A 20 14.93 9.94 17.14
CA ASP A 20 13.79 9.62 16.27
C ASP A 20 14.26 9.24 14.86
N LEU A 21 15.18 10.02 14.28
CA LEU A 21 15.77 9.75 12.97
C LEU A 21 16.56 8.44 12.95
N ALA A 22 17.33 8.18 14.02
CA ALA A 22 18.08 6.93 14.16
C ALA A 22 17.18 5.71 14.35
N LEU A 23 15.94 5.84 14.83
CA LEU A 23 14.97 4.74 14.89
C LEU A 23 14.20 4.56 13.58
N ALA A 24 13.89 5.68 12.91
CA ALA A 24 13.23 5.65 11.60
C ALA A 24 14.15 5.14 10.48
N TYR A 25 15.48 5.27 10.66
CA TYR A 25 16.47 4.88 9.67
C TYR A 25 17.78 4.39 10.32
N SER A 26 18.91 4.50 9.64
CA SER A 26 20.19 4.04 10.14
C SER A 26 20.66 4.84 11.38
N PRO A 27 21.27 4.18 12.38
CA PRO A 27 21.54 2.74 12.44
C PRO A 27 20.40 1.89 13.04
N GLY A 28 19.38 2.48 13.68
CA GLY A 28 18.40 1.76 14.50
C GLY A 28 17.36 0.95 13.72
N VAL A 29 17.12 1.24 12.44
CA VAL A 29 16.27 0.42 11.55
C VAL A 29 16.74 -1.04 11.47
N ALA A 30 18.03 -1.30 11.69
CA ALA A 30 18.61 -2.64 11.66
C ALA A 30 17.90 -3.61 12.63
N ALA A 31 17.46 -3.14 13.80
CA ALA A 31 16.76 -3.98 14.76
C ALA A 31 15.43 -4.55 14.21
N ALA A 32 14.68 -3.75 13.45
CA ALA A 32 13.45 -4.23 12.80
C ALA A 32 13.76 -5.24 11.68
N CYS A 33 14.84 -5.02 10.92
CA CYS A 33 15.29 -5.96 9.90
C CYS A 33 15.74 -7.29 10.51
N GLU A 34 16.56 -7.25 11.56
CA GLU A 34 17.05 -8.45 12.27
C GLU A 34 15.89 -9.24 12.88
N ALA A 35 14.89 -8.57 13.47
CA ALA A 35 13.68 -9.22 13.98
C ALA A 35 12.92 -9.99 12.89
N ILE A 36 12.78 -9.42 11.69
CA ILE A 36 12.13 -10.11 10.55
C ILE A 36 12.98 -11.27 10.02
N VAL A 37 14.31 -11.16 10.05
CA VAL A 37 15.22 -12.25 9.68
C VAL A 37 15.11 -13.41 10.67
N GLU A 38 14.96 -13.13 11.97
CA GLU A 38 14.77 -14.13 13.02
C GLU A 38 13.37 -14.77 12.95
N ASP A 39 12.32 -13.97 12.78
CA ASP A 39 10.95 -14.43 12.60
C ASP A 39 10.21 -13.58 11.53
N PRO A 40 9.96 -14.13 10.33
CA PRO A 40 9.26 -13.41 9.27
C PRO A 40 7.87 -12.87 9.66
N ARG A 41 7.23 -13.41 10.71
CA ARG A 41 5.92 -12.94 11.20
C ARG A 41 5.99 -11.55 11.81
N GLU A 42 7.16 -11.14 12.28
CA GLU A 42 7.38 -9.80 12.86
C GLU A 42 7.19 -8.69 11.82
N VAL A 43 7.17 -8.99 10.51
CA VAL A 43 6.86 -7.97 9.49
C VAL A 43 5.54 -7.25 9.78
N SER A 44 4.56 -7.92 10.38
CA SER A 44 3.25 -7.35 10.70
C SER A 44 3.23 -6.51 11.98
N THR A 45 4.24 -6.65 12.85
CA THR A 45 4.34 -5.94 14.14
C THR A 45 5.32 -4.76 14.06
N VAL A 46 6.38 -4.88 13.27
CA VAL A 46 7.44 -3.86 13.13
C VAL A 46 7.30 -3.00 11.88
N THR A 47 6.30 -3.26 11.03
CA THR A 47 5.99 -2.45 9.83
C THR A 47 4.49 -2.15 9.72
N ALA A 48 4.12 -1.35 8.71
CA ALA A 48 2.71 -1.08 8.41
C ALA A 48 1.97 -2.26 7.76
N ARG A 49 2.66 -3.34 7.35
CA ARG A 49 2.09 -4.45 6.57
C ARG A 49 0.79 -5.00 7.18
N GLY A 50 0.74 -5.16 8.50
CA GLY A 50 -0.43 -5.70 9.19
C GLY A 50 -1.72 -4.88 9.03
N ASN A 51 -1.63 -3.59 8.67
CA ASN A 51 -2.78 -2.71 8.43
C ASN A 51 -2.88 -2.22 6.97
N LEU A 52 -1.97 -2.66 6.10
CA LEU A 52 -1.84 -2.14 4.73
C LEU A 52 -2.48 -3.10 3.71
N VAL A 53 -3.44 -2.58 2.94
CA VAL A 53 -4.12 -3.31 1.86
C VAL A 53 -3.79 -2.70 0.50
N ALA A 54 -3.53 -3.53 -0.51
CA ALA A 54 -3.48 -3.06 -1.89
C ALA A 54 -4.90 -3.07 -2.49
N VAL A 55 -5.33 -1.94 -3.06
CA VAL A 55 -6.51 -1.90 -3.94
C VAL A 55 -6.00 -1.93 -5.37
N ILE A 56 -6.16 -3.06 -6.05
CA ILE A 56 -5.53 -3.32 -7.33
C ILE A 56 -6.58 -3.33 -8.43
N THR A 57 -6.26 -2.73 -9.57
CA THR A 57 -7.06 -2.81 -10.78
C THR A 57 -6.19 -2.76 -12.02
N ASN A 58 -6.67 -3.30 -13.14
CA ASN A 58 -6.13 -2.99 -14.47
C ASN A 58 -7.06 -2.09 -15.29
N GLY A 59 -8.16 -1.63 -14.70
CA GLY A 59 -9.08 -0.66 -15.30
C GLY A 59 -9.98 -1.20 -16.42
N THR A 60 -10.09 -2.51 -16.58
CA THR A 60 -10.95 -3.12 -17.64
C THR A 60 -12.43 -3.16 -17.27
N ALA A 61 -12.78 -2.94 -16.00
CA ALA A 61 -14.16 -2.97 -15.50
C ALA A 61 -14.41 -1.89 -14.43
N VAL A 62 -14.34 -0.61 -14.83
CA VAL A 62 -14.51 0.51 -13.90
C VAL A 62 -15.96 0.93 -13.81
N LEU A 63 -16.65 0.53 -12.73
CA LEU A 63 -18.05 0.87 -12.48
C LEU A 63 -18.93 0.54 -13.70
N GLY A 64 -19.76 1.50 -14.16
CA GLY A 64 -20.52 1.38 -15.41
C GLY A 64 -19.80 1.93 -16.65
N LEU A 65 -18.52 2.30 -16.53
CA LEU A 65 -17.73 2.92 -17.62
C LEU A 65 -17.02 1.87 -18.49
N GLY A 66 -16.91 0.63 -18.02
CA GLY A 66 -16.26 -0.46 -18.74
C GLY A 66 -14.74 -0.37 -18.73
N ASP A 67 -14.12 -0.76 -19.85
CA ASP A 67 -12.67 -0.75 -20.04
C ASP A 67 -12.19 0.65 -20.42
N ILE A 68 -11.77 1.43 -19.42
CA ILE A 68 -11.22 2.77 -19.58
C ILE A 68 -9.72 2.82 -19.26
N GLY A 69 -9.13 1.66 -18.96
CA GLY A 69 -7.72 1.51 -18.65
C GLY A 69 -7.30 1.98 -17.25
N PRO A 70 -6.08 1.63 -16.85
CA PRO A 70 -5.57 1.81 -15.48
C PRO A 70 -5.55 3.28 -15.05
N LEU A 71 -5.05 4.19 -15.89
CA LEU A 71 -4.95 5.61 -15.55
C LEU A 71 -6.31 6.24 -15.24
N ALA A 72 -7.35 5.91 -16.01
CA ALA A 72 -8.68 6.45 -15.80
C ALA A 72 -9.41 5.79 -14.62
N ALA A 73 -8.97 4.60 -14.19
CA ALA A 73 -9.47 3.93 -12.99
C ALA A 73 -8.97 4.57 -11.69
N LYS A 74 -7.82 5.26 -11.73
CA LYS A 74 -7.12 5.80 -10.54
C LYS A 74 -8.01 6.62 -9.59
N PRO A 75 -8.85 7.57 -10.04
CA PRO A 75 -9.71 8.32 -9.12
C PRO A 75 -10.70 7.44 -8.36
N VAL A 76 -11.12 6.30 -8.94
CA VAL A 76 -12.01 5.34 -8.28
C VAL A 76 -11.24 4.55 -7.21
N MET A 77 -10.00 4.14 -7.50
CA MET A 77 -9.17 3.38 -6.57
C MET A 77 -8.71 4.22 -5.38
N GLU A 78 -8.30 5.47 -5.60
CA GLU A 78 -8.09 6.44 -4.51
C GLU A 78 -9.35 6.60 -3.66
N GLY A 79 -10.53 6.64 -4.30
CA GLY A 79 -11.82 6.70 -3.62
C GLY A 79 -12.05 5.50 -2.70
N LYS A 80 -11.76 4.28 -3.17
CA LYS A 80 -11.81 3.07 -2.34
C LYS A 80 -10.84 3.17 -1.15
N GLY A 81 -9.62 3.65 -1.38
CA GLY A 81 -8.64 3.87 -0.30
C GLY A 81 -9.16 4.79 0.80
N VAL A 82 -9.80 5.90 0.43
CA VAL A 82 -10.46 6.81 1.39
C VAL A 82 -11.56 6.10 2.18
N LEU A 83 -12.36 5.24 1.53
CA LEU A 83 -13.42 4.50 2.22
C LEU A 83 -12.85 3.48 3.22
N PHE A 84 -11.83 2.71 2.84
CA PHE A 84 -11.11 1.80 3.74
C PHE A 84 -10.58 2.55 4.97
N LYS A 85 -9.89 3.68 4.75
CA LYS A 85 -9.34 4.46 5.85
C LYS A 85 -10.43 5.05 6.75
N LYS A 86 -11.46 5.65 6.14
CA LYS A 86 -12.52 6.34 6.88
C LYS A 86 -13.39 5.42 7.72
N PHE A 87 -13.71 4.24 7.20
CA PHE A 87 -14.70 3.36 7.82
C PHE A 87 -14.10 2.15 8.54
N ALA A 88 -12.90 1.71 8.17
CA ALA A 88 -12.24 0.55 8.78
C ALA A 88 -10.89 0.87 9.44
N GLY A 89 -10.35 2.08 9.26
CA GLY A 89 -9.03 2.45 9.78
C GLY A 89 -7.86 1.79 9.02
N VAL A 90 -8.14 1.07 7.93
CA VAL A 90 -7.18 0.34 7.10
C VAL A 90 -6.44 1.32 6.18
N ASP A 91 -5.12 1.18 6.12
CA ASP A 91 -4.28 1.93 5.19
C ASP A 91 -4.28 1.27 3.82
N VAL A 92 -4.25 2.08 2.76
CA VAL A 92 -4.34 1.57 1.39
C VAL A 92 -3.29 2.22 0.50
N PHE A 93 -2.67 1.40 -0.36
CA PHE A 93 -2.12 1.88 -1.63
C PHE A 93 -2.98 1.37 -2.77
N ASP A 94 -3.40 2.28 -3.64
CA ASP A 94 -4.01 1.96 -4.92
C ASP A 94 -2.92 1.62 -5.95
N ILE A 95 -3.13 0.53 -6.70
CA ILE A 95 -2.18 0.01 -7.68
C ILE A 95 -2.90 -0.25 -9.00
N GLU A 96 -2.70 0.64 -9.95
CA GLU A 96 -3.23 0.51 -11.30
C GLU A 96 -2.19 -0.19 -12.22
N ILE A 97 -2.41 -1.45 -12.54
CA ILE A 97 -1.49 -2.27 -13.33
C ILE A 97 -1.88 -2.21 -14.80
N SER A 98 -0.95 -1.82 -15.67
CA SER A 98 -1.16 -1.81 -17.13
C SER A 98 -0.89 -3.18 -17.77
N GLU A 99 -1.63 -4.21 -17.34
CA GLU A 99 -1.55 -5.58 -17.85
C GLU A 99 -2.95 -6.18 -18.09
N ARG A 100 -3.14 -6.84 -19.23
CA ARG A 100 -4.41 -7.43 -19.67
C ARG A 100 -4.38 -8.95 -19.69
N ASP A 101 -3.19 -9.54 -19.78
CA ASP A 101 -3.02 -10.97 -19.64
C ASP A 101 -3.28 -11.37 -18.17
N PRO A 102 -4.27 -12.22 -17.90
CA PRO A 102 -4.65 -12.56 -16.53
C PRO A 102 -3.54 -13.32 -15.80
N ASP A 103 -2.76 -14.16 -16.49
CA ASP A 103 -1.70 -14.94 -15.86
C ASP A 103 -0.55 -14.02 -15.43
N LYS A 104 -0.14 -13.09 -16.31
CA LYS A 104 0.85 -12.07 -15.96
C LYS A 104 0.36 -11.12 -14.87
N LEU A 105 -0.92 -10.76 -14.90
CA LEU A 105 -1.51 -9.92 -13.86
C LEU A 105 -1.44 -10.63 -12.50
N VAL A 106 -1.76 -11.93 -12.46
CA VAL A 106 -1.63 -12.76 -11.25
C VAL A 106 -0.17 -12.83 -10.78
N GLU A 107 0.79 -13.03 -11.68
CA GLU A 107 2.22 -13.05 -11.34
C GLU A 107 2.69 -11.73 -10.71
N ILE A 108 2.29 -10.59 -11.30
CA ILE A 108 2.61 -9.26 -10.77
C ILE A 108 2.01 -9.10 -9.37
N ILE A 109 0.72 -9.41 -9.20
CA ILE A 109 0.02 -9.25 -7.93
C ILE A 109 0.59 -10.17 -6.85
N ALA A 110 0.90 -11.42 -7.19
CA ALA A 110 1.50 -12.38 -6.27
C ALA A 110 2.89 -11.92 -5.80
N GLY A 111 3.68 -11.30 -6.67
CA GLY A 111 4.97 -10.71 -6.31
C GLY A 111 4.88 -9.55 -5.30
N LEU A 112 3.70 -8.93 -5.13
CA LEU A 112 3.48 -7.85 -4.17
C LEU A 112 3.15 -8.34 -2.75
N GLU A 113 2.92 -9.65 -2.54
CA GLU A 113 2.55 -10.24 -1.26
C GLU A 113 3.42 -9.80 -0.06
N PRO A 114 4.76 -9.66 -0.19
CA PRO A 114 5.58 -9.24 0.95
C PRO A 114 5.23 -7.84 1.48
N THR A 115 4.63 -6.97 0.65
CA THR A 115 4.30 -5.59 1.01
C THR A 115 2.98 -5.48 1.77
N PHE A 116 1.98 -6.28 1.41
CA PHE A 116 0.59 -6.06 1.80
C PHE A 116 0.08 -7.15 2.75
N GLY A 117 -0.69 -6.75 3.77
CA GLY A 117 -1.43 -7.68 4.63
C GLY A 117 -2.72 -8.19 3.97
N GLY A 118 -3.17 -7.57 2.89
CA GLY A 118 -4.31 -8.01 2.11
C GLY A 118 -4.39 -7.39 0.71
N ILE A 119 -5.10 -8.05 -0.19
CA ILE A 119 -5.31 -7.61 -1.57
C ILE A 119 -6.83 -7.45 -1.81
N ASN A 120 -7.24 -6.31 -2.36
CA ASN A 120 -8.58 -6.03 -2.85
C ASN A 120 -8.52 -5.85 -4.37
N LEU A 121 -9.11 -6.80 -5.12
CA LEU A 121 -9.25 -6.73 -6.59
C LEU A 121 -10.56 -6.02 -7.00
#